data_AF-A0A024WZQ0-F1
#
_entry.id   AF-A0A024WZQ0-F1
#
_cell.length_a   1.000
_cell.length_b   1.000
_cell.length_c   1.000
_cell.angle_alpha   90.00
_cell.angle_beta   90.00
_cell.angle_gamma   90.00
#
_symmetry.space_group_name_H-M   'P 1'
#
loop_
_entity.id
_entity.type
_entity.pdbx_description
1 polymer ?
#
loop_
_entity_poly.entity_id
_entity_poly.type
_entity_poly.pdbx_seq_one_letter_code
_entity_poly.pdbx_strand_id
1 'polypeptide(L)'
;MNKNDITIDENNKYIFRASSFYNKDGLLIKSYSWEVREPLGIIILVHGLASHIRFGFLKQNAKIVNNDHAVLIDGDNYYIYEGSWIEKLNKNGYSVYGLDLQESNIINDENTKDRALVSTFCNKDGLRIKSYSWIVKKALGIIILIHGLASHLRFGFLNKNAKIVSNEHAVLIDGDNYFLYEGSWIEKLNKSGYSVYGLDLQGHGESDGYQNLKLHIKDYDDYIYDLIDFIKSVYESIISKKEKKQMYIRDNDIIETVPIYLVGYSMGANIILRALQLLNKSNDNLISKLNIKAFISLAGMISIKNIGSIDSLKYKYLFLPIIKMLSYVCPTYRLRKKHSGFKRFPYINDLMNFDKLRYKKGMTNKLAYEVIKSVYILKKYINDIPQNVPILFIHSRHDSVCAYEEVLSFYNNLYNTNKEIYTLENMDHVVTLEPENEQALNKMLTWIKKCE
;
A
#
# COMPACT_ATOMS: atom_id res chain seq x y z
N MET A 1 5.71 -6.58 26.30
CA MET A 1 5.31 -7.44 27.44
C MET A 1 4.03 -8.14 27.04
N ASN A 2 4.08 -9.44 26.70
CA ASN A 2 2.92 -10.19 26.24
C ASN A 2 2.06 -10.63 27.43
N LYS A 3 0.74 -10.39 27.35
CA LYS A 3 -0.25 -11.11 28.15
C LYS A 3 -0.28 -12.55 27.64
N ASN A 4 0.28 -13.47 28.41
CA ASN A 4 0.08 -14.90 28.20
C ASN A 4 -1.28 -15.25 28.83
N ASP A 5 -2.25 -15.64 28.01
CA ASP A 5 -3.46 -16.27 28.52
C ASP A 5 -3.12 -17.73 28.83
N ILE A 6 -2.86 -18.01 30.12
CA ILE A 6 -2.64 -19.36 30.63
C ILE A 6 -3.99 -19.85 31.14
N THR A 7 -4.50 -20.91 30.52
CA THR A 7 -5.68 -21.62 31.01
C THR A 7 -5.23 -22.99 31.48
N ILE A 8 -5.34 -23.24 32.78
CA ILE A 8 -5.05 -24.53 33.39
C ILE A 8 -6.39 -25.27 33.45
N ASP A 9 -6.50 -26.42 32.77
CA ASP A 9 -7.67 -27.29 32.90
C ASP A 9 -7.77 -27.78 34.35
N GLU A 10 -8.93 -27.55 34.99
CA GLU A 10 -9.20 -27.80 36.41
C GLU A 10 -9.05 -29.28 36.80
N ASN A 11 -8.93 -30.19 35.82
CA ASN A 11 -8.68 -31.62 36.01
C ASN A 11 -7.21 -32.06 35.85
N ASN A 12 -6.24 -31.14 35.75
CA ASN A 12 -4.79 -31.42 35.70
C ASN A 12 -4.30 -32.30 34.53
N LYS A 13 -5.06 -32.45 33.43
CA LYS A 13 -4.66 -33.33 32.31
C LYS A 13 -3.56 -32.75 31.40
N TYR A 14 -3.53 -31.43 31.20
CA TYR A 14 -2.53 -30.72 30.39
C TYR A 14 -2.54 -29.22 30.73
N ILE A 15 -1.49 -28.49 30.33
CA ILE A 15 -1.37 -27.04 30.43
C ILE A 15 -1.51 -26.46 29.03
N PHE A 16 -2.54 -25.66 28.80
CA PHE A 16 -2.70 -24.94 27.54
C PHE A 16 -2.04 -23.57 27.61
N ARG A 17 -1.29 -23.20 26.58
CA ARG A 17 -0.78 -21.84 26.40
C ARG A 17 -1.03 -21.37 24.98
N ALA A 18 -1.59 -20.18 24.86
CA ALA A 18 -1.57 -19.42 23.63
C ALA A 18 -0.53 -18.30 23.74
N SER A 19 0.39 -18.24 22.78
CA SER A 19 1.41 -17.22 22.70
C SER A 19 1.53 -16.69 21.27
N SER A 20 2.35 -15.67 21.09
CA SER A 20 2.64 -15.12 19.78
C SER A 20 4.03 -14.52 19.75
N PHE A 21 4.70 -14.64 18.62
CA PHE A 21 6.00 -14.05 18.36
C PHE A 21 6.03 -13.45 16.95
N TYR A 22 7.00 -12.57 16.70
CA TYR A 22 7.19 -11.97 15.38
C TYR A 22 8.29 -12.71 14.63
N ASN A 23 8.07 -13.00 13.36
CA ASN A 23 9.13 -13.54 12.50
C ASN A 23 10.11 -12.45 12.07
N LYS A 24 11.16 -12.83 11.32
CA LYS A 24 12.19 -11.90 10.80
C LYS A 24 11.61 -10.77 9.92
N ASP A 25 10.42 -10.97 9.37
CA ASP A 25 9.71 -10.04 8.49
C ASP A 25 8.64 -9.23 9.27
N GLY A 26 8.63 -9.29 10.61
CA GLY A 26 7.71 -8.54 11.46
C GLY A 26 6.27 -9.07 11.47
N LEU A 27 6.03 -10.29 10.97
CA LEU A 27 4.71 -10.92 10.95
C LEU A 27 4.41 -11.62 12.27
N LEU A 28 3.22 -11.39 12.82
CA LEU A 28 2.76 -12.01 14.06
C LEU A 28 2.35 -13.48 13.82
N ILE A 29 3.15 -14.41 14.33
CA ILE A 29 2.87 -15.84 14.33
C ILE A 29 2.23 -16.22 15.66
N LYS A 30 1.07 -16.87 15.62
CA LYS A 30 0.46 -17.46 16.82
C LYS A 30 1.02 -18.85 17.07
N SER A 31 1.33 -19.14 18.32
CA SER A 31 1.76 -20.45 18.78
C SER A 31 0.84 -20.96 19.87
N TYR A 32 0.65 -22.26 19.90
CA TYR A 32 -0.13 -22.94 20.93
C TYR A 32 0.66 -24.11 21.49
N SER A 33 0.56 -24.34 22.79
CA SER A 33 1.09 -25.54 23.43
C SER A 33 0.05 -26.23 24.30
N TRP A 34 0.11 -27.55 24.29
CA TRP A 34 -0.63 -28.46 25.17
C TRP A 34 0.42 -29.33 25.85
N GLU A 35 0.83 -28.89 27.04
CA GLU A 35 1.96 -29.44 27.76
C GLU A 35 1.52 -30.43 28.82
N VAL A 36 2.18 -31.59 28.88
CA VAL A 36 2.08 -32.51 30.02
C VAL A 36 3.20 -32.20 31.01
N ARG A 37 3.00 -32.48 32.29
CA ARG A 37 3.95 -32.10 33.36
C ARG A 37 5.32 -32.79 33.24
N GLU A 38 5.33 -34.05 32.83
CA GLU A 38 6.54 -34.87 32.65
C GLU A 38 6.52 -35.48 31.24
N PRO A 39 6.93 -34.71 30.21
CA PRO A 39 6.81 -35.18 28.83
C PRO A 39 7.87 -36.24 28.49
N LEU A 40 7.44 -37.34 27.87
CA LEU A 40 8.29 -38.33 27.21
C LEU A 40 8.96 -37.77 25.95
N GLY A 41 8.40 -36.70 25.37
CA GLY A 41 8.95 -36.01 24.21
C GLY A 41 8.09 -34.84 23.77
N ILE A 42 8.60 -34.07 22.81
CA ILE A 42 7.92 -32.91 22.21
C ILE A 42 7.52 -33.25 20.78
N ILE A 43 6.26 -32.98 20.44
CA ILE A 43 5.74 -33.11 19.07
C ILE A 43 5.38 -31.70 18.57
N ILE A 44 5.93 -31.33 17.42
CA ILE A 44 5.62 -30.07 16.74
C ILE A 44 4.71 -30.37 15.55
N LEU A 45 3.52 -29.78 15.55
CA LEU A 45 2.54 -29.89 14.49
C LEU A 45 2.57 -28.66 13.59
N VAL A 46 2.44 -28.90 12.30
CA VAL A 46 2.34 -27.88 11.25
C VAL A 46 1.10 -28.19 10.42
N HIS A 47 0.26 -27.19 10.19
CA HIS A 47 -0.97 -27.35 9.41
C HIS A 47 -0.69 -27.29 7.90
N GLY A 48 -1.63 -27.79 7.10
CA GLY A 48 -1.62 -27.69 5.64
C GLY A 48 -2.12 -26.34 5.10
N LEU A 49 -2.14 -26.19 3.78
CA LEU A 49 -2.68 -25.02 3.07
C LEU A 49 -4.17 -24.80 3.44
N ALA A 50 -4.59 -23.54 3.56
CA ALA A 50 -5.93 -23.07 3.91
C ALA A 50 -6.46 -23.62 5.25
N SER A 51 -5.57 -23.83 6.22
CA SER A 51 -5.88 -24.42 7.52
C SER A 51 -5.16 -23.67 8.64
N HIS A 52 -5.39 -24.08 9.89
CA HIS A 52 -4.65 -23.63 11.07
C HIS A 52 -4.64 -24.74 12.12
N ILE A 53 -3.74 -24.68 13.10
CA ILE A 53 -3.44 -25.83 14.00
C ILE A 53 -4.68 -26.32 14.73
N ARG A 54 -5.44 -25.39 15.32
CA ARG A 54 -6.65 -25.74 16.07
C ARG A 54 -7.71 -26.37 15.18
N PHE A 55 -7.85 -25.96 13.92
CA PHE A 55 -8.80 -26.59 12.99
C PHE A 55 -8.34 -27.98 12.55
N GLY A 56 -7.05 -28.17 12.29
CA GLY A 56 -6.52 -29.45 11.78
C GLY A 56 -6.40 -30.55 12.83
N PHE A 57 -6.17 -30.19 14.10
CA PHE A 57 -5.77 -31.16 15.13
C PHE A 57 -6.65 -31.19 16.38
N LEU A 58 -7.49 -30.16 16.63
CA LEU A 58 -8.57 -30.24 17.62
C LEU A 58 -9.85 -30.75 16.99
N LYS A 59 -10.76 -31.27 17.81
CA LYS A 59 -12.08 -31.69 17.37
C LYS A 59 -12.95 -30.45 17.16
N GLN A 60 -13.67 -30.36 16.04
CA GLN A 60 -14.57 -29.23 15.79
C GLN A 60 -15.84 -29.36 16.64
N ASN A 61 -16.29 -28.26 17.24
CA ASN A 61 -17.53 -28.21 18.00
C ASN A 61 -18.76 -28.06 17.09
N ALA A 62 -18.90 -29.00 16.15
CA ALA A 62 -19.93 -29.00 15.13
C ALA A 62 -20.58 -30.38 15.02
N LYS A 63 -21.88 -30.39 14.73
CA LYS A 63 -22.66 -31.56 14.38
C LYS A 63 -22.77 -31.64 12.86
N ILE A 64 -22.24 -32.70 12.28
CA ILE A 64 -22.43 -32.99 10.86
C ILE A 64 -23.87 -33.49 10.68
N VAL A 65 -24.66 -32.77 9.88
CA VAL A 65 -26.07 -33.10 9.61
C VAL A 65 -26.17 -34.02 8.41
N ASN A 66 -25.39 -33.71 7.36
CA ASN A 66 -25.21 -34.53 6.17
C ASN A 66 -23.88 -34.14 5.49
N ASN A 67 -23.61 -34.70 4.31
CA ASN A 67 -22.35 -34.48 3.59
C ASN A 67 -22.12 -33.01 3.20
N ASP A 68 -23.18 -32.22 3.04
CA ASP A 68 -23.11 -30.83 2.55
C ASP A 68 -23.31 -29.80 3.68
N HIS A 69 -23.71 -30.26 4.87
CA HIS A 69 -24.11 -29.37 5.97
C HIS A 69 -23.60 -29.85 7.32
N ALA A 70 -22.90 -28.95 8.01
CA ALA A 70 -22.57 -29.06 9.43
C ALA A 70 -23.10 -27.83 10.18
N VAL A 71 -23.54 -28.05 11.42
CA VAL A 71 -24.10 -27.01 12.29
C VAL A 71 -23.18 -26.87 13.50
N LEU A 72 -22.73 -25.66 13.78
CA LEU A 72 -21.97 -25.37 15.00
C LEU A 72 -22.85 -25.58 16.23
N ILE A 73 -22.32 -26.25 17.24
CA ILE A 73 -23.02 -26.53 18.49
C ILE A 73 -22.86 -25.35 19.46
N ASP A 74 -21.70 -24.71 19.46
CA ASP A 74 -21.39 -23.53 20.25
C ASP A 74 -20.56 -22.53 19.41
N GLY A 75 -21.07 -21.31 19.27
CA GLY A 75 -20.46 -20.24 18.48
C GLY A 75 -19.34 -19.47 19.21
N ASP A 76 -19.18 -19.69 20.51
CA ASP A 76 -18.12 -19.05 21.31
C ASP A 76 -16.95 -20.02 21.58
N ASN A 77 -17.15 -21.33 21.36
CA ASN A 77 -16.13 -22.36 21.55
C ASN A 77 -16.05 -23.36 20.37
N TYR A 78 -15.35 -22.96 19.31
CA TYR A 78 -15.26 -23.70 18.05
C TYR A 78 -14.45 -25.02 18.10
N TYR A 79 -13.54 -25.18 19.07
CA TYR A 79 -12.58 -26.29 19.08
C TYR A 79 -12.51 -26.96 20.45
N ILE A 80 -12.65 -28.28 20.44
CA ILE A 80 -12.69 -29.13 21.63
C ILE A 80 -11.42 -29.96 21.72
N TYR A 81 -10.82 -29.98 22.91
CA TYR A 81 -9.68 -30.83 23.24
C TYR A 81 -10.07 -32.31 23.36
N GLU A 82 -11.12 -32.61 24.11
CA GLU A 82 -11.61 -33.98 24.32
C GLU A 82 -12.04 -34.64 22.99
N GLY A 83 -11.51 -35.82 22.72
CA GLY A 83 -11.67 -36.59 21.49
C GLY A 83 -10.79 -36.12 20.32
N SER A 84 -9.83 -35.23 20.55
CA SER A 84 -8.92 -34.72 19.52
C SER A 84 -7.63 -35.54 19.36
N TRP A 85 -6.88 -35.24 18.30
CA TRP A 85 -5.54 -35.81 18.12
C TRP A 85 -4.58 -35.34 19.21
N ILE A 86 -4.71 -34.08 19.63
CA ILE A 86 -3.87 -33.47 20.66
C ILE A 86 -4.07 -34.19 22.01
N GLU A 87 -5.32 -34.48 22.38
CA GLU A 87 -5.60 -35.26 23.58
C GLU A 87 -4.96 -36.65 23.51
N LYS A 88 -5.09 -37.34 22.36
CA LYS A 88 -4.49 -38.66 22.18
C LYS A 88 -2.97 -38.62 22.36
N LEU A 89 -2.30 -37.59 21.86
CA LEU A 89 -0.85 -37.43 22.01
C LEU A 89 -0.46 -37.11 23.46
N ASN A 90 -1.17 -36.21 24.13
CA ASN A 90 -0.92 -35.87 25.53
C ASN A 90 -1.17 -37.08 26.46
N LYS A 91 -2.22 -37.88 26.23
CA LYS A 91 -2.46 -39.12 27.00
C LYS A 91 -1.34 -40.15 26.86
N ASN A 92 -0.57 -40.10 25.77
CA ASN A 92 0.62 -40.93 25.56
C ASN A 92 1.91 -40.26 26.08
N GLY A 93 1.80 -39.17 26.87
CA GLY A 93 2.93 -38.54 27.54
C GLY A 93 3.70 -37.52 26.70
N TYR A 94 3.20 -37.10 25.54
CA TYR A 94 3.90 -36.10 24.72
C TYR A 94 3.35 -34.68 24.95
N SER A 95 4.23 -33.68 25.04
CA SER A 95 3.83 -32.28 24.95
C SER A 95 3.72 -31.87 23.48
N VAL A 96 2.62 -31.22 23.10
CA VAL A 96 2.32 -30.87 21.71
C VAL A 96 2.40 -29.37 21.52
N TYR A 97 3.11 -28.93 20.48
CA TYR A 97 3.24 -27.53 20.08
C TYR A 97 2.75 -27.37 18.65
N GLY A 98 2.11 -26.24 18.34
CA GLY A 98 1.70 -25.91 16.98
C GLY A 98 1.86 -24.43 16.66
N LEU A 99 2.10 -24.15 15.38
CA LEU A 99 2.24 -22.81 14.83
C LEU A 99 1.17 -22.56 13.77
N ASP A 100 0.44 -21.46 13.88
CA ASP A 100 -0.39 -20.95 12.78
C ASP A 100 0.54 -20.17 11.84
N LEU A 101 0.96 -20.80 10.76
CA LEU A 101 1.67 -20.16 9.66
C LEU A 101 0.68 -19.27 8.92
N GLN A 102 0.97 -17.97 8.83
CA GLN A 102 0.11 -17.06 8.08
C GLN A 102 0.10 -17.48 6.61
N GLU A 103 -1.09 -17.83 6.10
CA GLU A 103 -1.39 -17.49 4.72
C GLU A 103 -1.39 -15.96 4.64
N SER A 104 -0.71 -15.39 3.65
CA SER A 104 -0.90 -13.99 3.29
C SER A 104 -2.40 -13.72 3.32
N ASN A 105 -2.87 -12.82 4.17
CA ASN A 105 -4.28 -12.43 4.25
C ASN A 105 -4.68 -11.84 2.89
N ILE A 106 -4.95 -12.68 1.90
CA ILE A 106 -5.60 -12.33 0.65
C ILE A 106 -7.08 -12.46 0.99
N ILE A 107 -7.64 -11.38 1.52
CA ILE A 107 -9.09 -11.30 1.64
C ILE A 107 -9.59 -11.11 0.20
N ASN A 108 -10.09 -12.19 -0.40
CA ASN A 108 -11.02 -12.08 -1.52
C ASN A 108 -12.31 -11.52 -0.93
N ASP A 109 -12.50 -10.22 -0.98
CA ASP A 109 -13.80 -9.65 -0.69
C ASP A 109 -14.69 -9.80 -1.93
N GLU A 110 -15.17 -11.03 -2.17
CA GLU A 110 -16.06 -11.37 -3.30
C GLU A 110 -17.38 -10.57 -3.29
N ASN A 111 -17.66 -9.86 -2.18
CA ASN A 111 -18.83 -8.99 -2.03
C ASN A 111 -18.57 -7.52 -2.38
N THR A 112 -17.33 -7.12 -2.69
CA THR A 112 -17.02 -5.72 -3.03
C THR A 112 -16.93 -5.48 -4.53
N LYS A 113 -17.59 -4.41 -5.00
CA LYS A 113 -17.47 -3.91 -6.38
C LYS A 113 -16.05 -3.43 -6.74
N ASP A 114 -15.15 -3.38 -5.77
CA ASP A 114 -13.74 -3.01 -5.89
C ASP A 114 -12.90 -4.12 -6.55
N ARG A 115 -13.24 -5.40 -6.31
CA ARG A 115 -12.54 -6.60 -6.84
C ARG A 115 -11.04 -6.68 -6.52
N ALA A 116 -10.55 -5.88 -5.57
CA ALA A 116 -9.16 -5.88 -5.15
C ALA A 116 -8.83 -7.10 -4.29
N LEU A 117 -7.66 -7.68 -4.50
CA LEU A 117 -7.01 -8.51 -3.50
C LEU A 117 -6.38 -7.59 -2.47
N VAL A 118 -6.87 -7.64 -1.25
CA VAL A 118 -6.43 -6.79 -0.15
C VAL A 118 -5.39 -7.54 0.67
N SER A 119 -4.26 -6.88 0.96
CA SER A 119 -3.20 -7.42 1.83
C SER A 119 -2.71 -6.34 2.80
N THR A 120 -1.82 -6.71 3.72
CA THR A 120 -1.22 -5.82 4.69
C THR A 120 0.16 -6.31 5.06
N PHE A 121 1.11 -5.39 5.25
CA PHE A 121 2.43 -5.69 5.80
C PHE A 121 2.78 -4.73 6.94
N CYS A 122 3.72 -5.11 7.79
CA CYS A 122 4.23 -4.25 8.86
C CYS A 122 5.50 -3.55 8.37
N ASN A 123 5.57 -2.23 8.50
CA ASN A 123 6.81 -1.51 8.19
C ASN A 123 7.82 -1.54 9.36
N LYS A 124 8.98 -0.91 9.16
CA LYS A 124 10.07 -0.86 10.15
C LYS A 124 9.70 -0.25 11.51
N ASP A 125 8.67 0.59 11.56
CA ASP A 125 8.16 1.20 12.80
C ASP A 125 6.96 0.41 13.38
N GLY A 126 6.66 -0.78 12.82
CA GLY A 126 5.57 -1.66 13.27
C GLY A 126 4.18 -1.22 12.83
N LEU A 127 4.06 -0.29 11.88
CA LEU A 127 2.78 0.18 11.36
C LEU A 127 2.23 -0.78 10.33
N ARG A 128 0.93 -1.10 10.40
CA ARG A 128 0.26 -1.87 9.35
C ARG A 128 -0.01 -0.99 8.15
N ILE A 129 0.58 -1.36 7.02
CA ILE A 129 0.43 -0.69 5.74
C ILE A 129 -0.49 -1.54 4.86
N LYS A 130 -1.64 -0.97 4.49
CA LYS A 130 -2.64 -1.59 3.63
C LYS A 130 -2.17 -1.57 2.18
N SER A 131 -2.28 -2.69 1.49
CA SER A 131 -1.99 -2.80 0.06
C SER A 131 -3.10 -3.49 -0.70
N TYR A 132 -3.16 -3.21 -2.00
CA TYR A 132 -4.20 -3.68 -2.90
C TYR A 132 -3.57 -4.16 -4.19
N SER A 133 -4.14 -5.19 -4.79
CA SER A 133 -3.73 -5.66 -6.11
C SER A 133 -4.90 -6.12 -6.97
N TRP A 134 -4.82 -5.80 -8.26
CA TRP A 134 -5.76 -6.24 -9.30
C TRP A 134 -4.95 -6.98 -10.35
N ILE A 135 -5.02 -8.31 -10.28
CA ILE A 135 -4.10 -9.21 -10.98
C ILE A 135 -4.76 -9.78 -12.24
N VAL A 136 -4.04 -9.75 -13.35
CA VAL A 136 -4.41 -10.43 -14.60
C VAL A 136 -3.64 -11.74 -14.76
N LYS A 137 -4.22 -12.73 -15.45
CA LYS A 137 -3.65 -14.10 -15.55
C LYS A 137 -2.29 -14.17 -16.25
N LYS A 138 -2.04 -13.32 -17.25
CA LYS A 138 -0.79 -13.23 -18.02
C LYS A 138 -0.40 -11.76 -18.15
N ALA A 139 0.21 -11.22 -17.11
CA ALA A 139 0.56 -9.81 -17.07
C ALA A 139 1.74 -9.51 -18.02
N LEU A 140 1.57 -8.49 -18.87
CA LEU A 140 2.64 -7.90 -19.69
C LEU A 140 3.66 -7.17 -18.80
N GLY A 141 3.18 -6.58 -17.72
CA GLY A 141 3.98 -5.85 -16.74
C GLY A 141 3.22 -5.62 -15.44
N ILE A 142 3.94 -5.13 -14.44
CA ILE A 142 3.41 -4.70 -13.14
C ILE A 142 3.37 -3.17 -13.14
N ILE A 143 2.24 -2.59 -12.77
CA ILE A 143 2.12 -1.14 -12.52
C ILE A 143 1.96 -0.93 -11.01
N ILE A 144 2.87 -0.15 -10.42
CA ILE A 144 2.82 0.22 -9.00
C ILE A 144 2.35 1.67 -8.89
N LEU A 145 1.15 1.86 -8.36
CA LEU A 145 0.49 3.15 -8.19
C LEU A 145 0.68 3.68 -6.78
N ILE A 146 1.14 4.94 -6.65
CA ILE A 146 1.32 5.63 -5.38
C ILE A 146 0.50 6.91 -5.35
N HIS A 147 -0.39 7.02 -4.36
CA HIS A 147 -1.34 8.12 -4.25
C HIS A 147 -0.72 9.40 -3.64
N GLY A 148 -1.46 10.51 -3.76
CA GLY A 148 -1.07 11.82 -3.25
C GLY A 148 -1.44 12.08 -1.79
N LEU A 149 -1.02 13.25 -1.29
CA LEU A 149 -1.24 13.69 0.08
C LEU A 149 -2.73 13.79 0.44
N ALA A 150 -3.09 13.33 1.64
CA ALA A 150 -4.44 13.31 2.17
C ALA A 150 -5.46 12.52 1.33
N SER A 151 -5.00 11.70 0.38
CA SER A 151 -5.77 10.74 -0.41
C SER A 151 -5.51 9.31 0.06
N HIS A 152 -5.94 8.33 -0.71
CA HIS A 152 -5.55 6.91 -0.61
C HIS A 152 -5.65 6.25 -2.01
N LEU A 153 -5.19 5.01 -2.15
CA LEU A 153 -5.03 4.36 -3.46
C LEU A 153 -6.35 4.25 -4.22
N ARG A 154 -7.37 3.72 -3.54
CA ARG A 154 -8.70 3.48 -4.13
C ARG A 154 -9.37 4.78 -4.57
N PHE A 155 -9.26 5.84 -3.77
CA PHE A 155 -9.74 7.16 -4.17
C PHE A 155 -8.96 7.74 -5.35
N GLY A 156 -7.67 7.45 -5.48
CA GLY A 156 -6.87 7.97 -6.60
C GLY A 156 -7.28 7.39 -7.95
N PHE A 157 -7.61 6.09 -8.00
CA PHE A 157 -7.59 5.33 -9.25
C PHE A 157 -8.82 4.45 -9.55
N LEU A 158 -9.67 4.17 -8.55
CA LEU A 158 -10.96 3.53 -8.80
C LEU A 158 -12.03 4.55 -9.20
N ASN A 159 -13.07 4.06 -9.84
CA ASN A 159 -14.26 4.86 -10.11
C ASN A 159 -15.08 5.03 -8.81
N LYS A 160 -15.95 6.03 -8.75
CA LYS A 160 -16.75 6.36 -7.57
C LYS A 160 -18.19 6.03 -7.84
N ASN A 161 -18.88 5.50 -6.86
CA ASN A 161 -20.31 5.28 -6.89
C ASN A 161 -21.05 6.60 -6.58
N ALA A 162 -20.79 7.58 -7.44
CA ALA A 162 -21.35 8.92 -7.41
C ALA A 162 -21.58 9.40 -8.85
N LYS A 163 -22.67 10.14 -9.07
CA LYS A 163 -23.00 10.73 -10.37
C LYS A 163 -22.48 12.16 -10.41
N ILE A 164 -21.60 12.45 -11.36
CA ILE A 164 -21.21 13.83 -11.69
C ILE A 164 -22.39 14.44 -12.46
N VAL A 165 -23.08 15.42 -11.84
CA VAL A 165 -24.26 16.06 -12.44
C VAL A 165 -23.84 17.26 -13.28
N SER A 166 -22.79 17.98 -12.85
CA SER A 166 -22.19 19.10 -13.55
C SER A 166 -20.73 19.28 -13.10
N ASN A 167 -20.02 20.25 -13.68
CA ASN A 167 -18.69 20.63 -13.22
C ASN A 167 -18.67 21.12 -11.76
N GLU A 168 -19.82 21.57 -11.24
CA GLU A 168 -19.92 22.15 -9.91
C GLU A 168 -20.28 21.12 -8.84
N HIS A 169 -20.93 20.01 -9.21
CA HIS A 169 -21.57 19.14 -8.22
C HIS A 169 -21.59 17.65 -8.61
N ALA A 170 -21.34 16.80 -7.62
CA ALA A 170 -21.56 15.36 -7.69
C ALA A 170 -22.55 14.89 -6.61
N VAL A 171 -23.38 13.91 -6.97
CA VAL A 171 -24.36 13.29 -6.07
C VAL A 171 -23.89 11.89 -5.73
N LEU A 172 -23.79 11.58 -4.42
CA LEU A 172 -23.49 10.23 -3.95
C LEU A 172 -24.64 9.27 -4.32
N ILE A 173 -24.30 8.14 -4.95
CA ILE A 173 -25.28 7.08 -5.24
C ILE A 173 -25.30 6.06 -4.10
N ASP A 174 -24.12 5.57 -3.71
CA ASP A 174 -23.98 4.56 -2.65
C ASP A 174 -22.64 4.79 -1.92
N GLY A 175 -22.73 5.16 -0.63
CA GLY A 175 -21.57 5.43 0.22
C GLY A 175 -21.01 4.21 0.93
N ASP A 176 -21.68 3.05 0.87
CA ASP A 176 -21.20 1.80 1.45
C ASP A 176 -20.39 1.01 0.42
N ASN A 177 -20.79 1.09 -0.86
CA ASN A 177 -20.02 0.57 -2.00
C ASN A 177 -19.43 1.71 -2.84
N TYR A 178 -18.69 2.61 -2.19
CA TYR A 178 -18.25 3.86 -2.80
C TYR A 178 -17.22 3.67 -3.93
N PHE A 179 -16.39 2.63 -3.88
CA PHE A 179 -15.35 2.39 -4.89
C PHE A 179 -15.77 1.30 -5.86
N LEU A 180 -15.62 1.58 -7.16
CA LEU A 180 -16.03 0.72 -8.26
C LEU A 180 -14.83 0.38 -9.15
N TYR A 181 -14.68 -0.90 -9.47
CA TYR A 181 -13.74 -1.37 -10.48
C TYR A 181 -14.16 -0.90 -11.88
N GLU A 182 -15.45 -1.00 -12.20
CA GLU A 182 -15.99 -0.70 -13.52
C GLU A 182 -15.88 0.80 -13.87
N GLY A 183 -15.38 1.08 -15.07
CA GLY A 183 -15.12 2.44 -15.55
C GLY A 183 -13.92 3.11 -14.88
N SER A 184 -13.06 2.36 -14.19
CA SER A 184 -11.89 2.91 -13.51
C SER A 184 -10.61 2.83 -14.35
N TRP A 185 -9.59 3.60 -13.93
CA TRP A 185 -8.24 3.45 -14.48
C TRP A 185 -7.70 2.04 -14.24
N ILE A 186 -7.96 1.46 -13.07
CA ILE A 186 -7.52 0.10 -12.73
C ILE A 186 -8.07 -0.92 -13.73
N GLU A 187 -9.37 -0.87 -14.03
CA GLU A 187 -9.98 -1.75 -15.03
C GLU A 187 -9.32 -1.59 -16.40
N LYS A 188 -9.11 -0.35 -16.83
CA LYS A 188 -8.53 -0.08 -18.14
C LYS A 188 -7.05 -0.53 -18.23
N LEU A 189 -6.29 -0.43 -17.15
CA LEU A 189 -4.93 -0.98 -17.05
C LEU A 189 -4.94 -2.52 -17.11
N ASN A 190 -5.85 -3.18 -16.39
CA ASN A 190 -6.01 -4.63 -16.46
C ASN A 190 -6.44 -5.11 -17.84
N LYS A 191 -7.41 -4.44 -18.47
CA LYS A 191 -7.83 -4.72 -19.87
C LYS A 191 -6.69 -4.51 -20.86
N SER A 192 -5.73 -3.65 -20.53
CA SER A 192 -4.50 -3.44 -21.32
C SER A 192 -3.40 -4.46 -21.04
N GLY A 193 -3.64 -5.45 -20.16
CA GLY A 193 -2.74 -6.57 -19.91
C GLY A 193 -1.80 -6.39 -18.71
N TYR A 194 -1.94 -5.33 -17.90
CA TYR A 194 -1.06 -5.09 -16.75
C TYR A 194 -1.73 -5.49 -15.44
N SER A 195 -0.96 -6.10 -14.53
CA SER A 195 -1.39 -6.26 -13.14
C SER A 195 -1.05 -4.99 -12.37
N VAL A 196 -1.99 -4.52 -11.54
CA VAL A 196 -1.86 -3.25 -10.84
C VAL A 196 -1.72 -3.49 -9.34
N TYR A 197 -0.79 -2.81 -8.71
CA TYR A 197 -0.48 -2.88 -7.29
C TYR A 197 -0.40 -1.47 -6.70
N GLY A 198 -0.69 -1.34 -5.43
CA GLY A 198 -0.44 -0.10 -4.70
C GLY A 198 -0.67 -0.27 -3.20
N LEU A 199 -0.39 0.80 -2.47
CA LEU A 199 -0.58 0.85 -1.02
C LEU A 199 -1.21 2.16 -0.59
N ASP A 200 -1.82 2.14 0.59
CA ASP A 200 -2.14 3.36 1.32
C ASP A 200 -0.92 3.78 2.13
N LEU A 201 -0.41 4.98 1.92
CA LEU A 201 0.74 5.52 2.65
C LEU A 201 0.45 5.59 4.15
N GLN A 202 1.47 5.49 5.00
CA GLN A 202 1.25 5.62 6.45
C GLN A 202 0.47 6.91 6.81
N GLY A 203 -0.47 6.78 7.74
CA GLY A 203 -1.37 7.86 8.15
C GLY A 203 -2.42 8.26 7.10
N HIS A 204 -2.56 7.52 6.00
CA HIS A 204 -3.55 7.70 4.94
C HIS A 204 -4.44 6.47 4.80
N GLY A 205 -5.59 6.63 4.14
CA GLY A 205 -6.54 5.55 3.86
C GLY A 205 -6.76 4.62 5.05
N GLU A 206 -6.59 3.32 4.81
CA GLU A 206 -6.71 2.28 5.83
C GLU A 206 -5.39 1.95 6.54
N SER A 207 -4.27 2.53 6.13
CA SER A 207 -2.98 2.31 6.80
C SER A 207 -2.92 2.99 8.16
N ASP A 208 -2.17 2.36 9.08
CA ASP A 208 -1.86 2.91 10.38
C ASP A 208 -1.06 4.21 10.23
N GLY A 209 -1.21 5.12 11.18
CA GLY A 209 -0.41 6.34 11.27
C GLY A 209 0.59 6.27 12.40
N TYR A 210 1.76 6.88 12.22
CA TYR A 210 2.74 7.02 13.30
C TYR A 210 2.08 7.68 14.52
N GLN A 211 2.31 7.11 15.72
CA GLN A 211 1.65 7.51 16.97
C GLN A 211 0.11 7.49 16.91
N ASN A 212 -0.47 6.63 16.06
CA ASN A 212 -1.91 6.53 15.82
C ASN A 212 -2.54 7.86 15.31
N LEU A 213 -1.76 8.67 14.58
CA LEU A 213 -2.22 9.95 14.02
C LEU A 213 -2.31 9.87 12.49
N LYS A 214 -3.48 10.24 11.93
CA LYS A 214 -3.65 10.43 10.48
C LYS A 214 -2.94 11.70 10.01
N LEU A 215 -2.43 11.69 8.78
CA LEU A 215 -1.66 12.80 8.20
C LEU A 215 -0.56 13.32 9.15
N HIS A 216 0.22 12.38 9.69
CA HIS A 216 1.34 12.59 10.60
C HIS A 216 2.43 11.57 10.28
N ILE A 217 3.69 11.95 10.49
CA ILE A 217 4.86 11.16 10.12
C ILE A 217 6.03 11.45 11.06
N LYS A 218 6.95 10.49 11.20
CA LYS A 218 8.21 10.65 11.91
C LYS A 218 9.28 11.29 11.01
N ASP A 219 9.54 10.73 9.82
CA ASP A 219 10.39 11.34 8.78
C ASP A 219 9.82 11.07 7.38
N TYR A 220 9.94 12.02 6.44
CA TYR A 220 9.41 11.82 5.08
C TYR A 220 9.94 10.57 4.38
N ASP A 221 11.21 10.22 4.61
CA ASP A 221 11.84 9.07 3.96
C ASP A 221 11.23 7.73 4.45
N ASP A 222 10.45 7.71 5.54
CA ASP A 222 9.66 6.54 5.94
C ASP A 222 8.69 6.09 4.83
N TYR A 223 8.05 7.03 4.10
CA TYR A 223 7.22 6.66 2.94
C TYR A 223 8.01 5.98 1.83
N ILE A 224 9.29 6.35 1.68
CA ILE A 224 10.16 5.81 0.64
C ILE A 224 10.60 4.40 1.00
N TYR A 225 10.97 4.17 2.27
CA TYR A 225 11.31 2.83 2.75
C TYR A 225 10.11 1.88 2.64
N ASP A 226 8.92 2.32 3.05
CA ASP A 226 7.68 1.56 2.89
C ASP A 226 7.43 1.18 1.42
N LEU A 227 7.65 2.13 0.50
CA LEU A 227 7.54 1.88 -0.95
C LEU A 227 8.57 0.85 -1.43
N ILE A 228 9.84 0.99 -1.06
CA ILE A 228 10.91 0.08 -1.49
C ILE A 228 10.63 -1.35 -1.00
N ASP A 229 10.23 -1.50 0.26
CA ASP A 229 9.90 -2.81 0.83
C ASP A 229 8.65 -3.40 0.19
N PHE A 230 7.65 -2.58 -0.12
CA PHE A 230 6.49 -3.02 -0.88
C PHE A 230 6.86 -3.54 -2.27
N ILE A 231 7.67 -2.79 -3.05
CA ILE A 231 8.09 -3.22 -4.40
C ILE A 231 8.84 -4.56 -4.32
N LYS A 232 9.75 -4.72 -3.35
CA LYS A 232 10.46 -5.99 -3.13
C LYS A 232 9.49 -7.14 -2.84
N SER A 233 8.52 -6.92 -1.95
CA SER A 233 7.52 -7.95 -1.62
C SER A 233 6.68 -8.36 -2.83
N VAL A 234 6.28 -7.40 -3.67
CA VAL A 234 5.55 -7.67 -4.91
C VAL A 234 6.41 -8.51 -5.85
N TYR A 235 7.67 -8.11 -6.07
CA TYR A 235 8.62 -8.83 -6.90
C TYR A 235 8.85 -10.28 -6.41
N GLU A 236 9.10 -10.48 -5.12
CA GLU A 236 9.29 -11.81 -4.52
C GLU A 236 8.03 -12.69 -4.63
N SER A 237 6.84 -12.10 -4.46
CA SER A 237 5.57 -12.81 -4.64
C SER A 237 5.36 -13.31 -6.07
N ILE A 238 5.91 -12.60 -7.07
CA ILE A 238 5.81 -12.97 -8.49
C ILE A 238 6.80 -14.09 -8.79
N ILE A 239 8.05 -13.96 -8.33
CA ILE A 239 9.09 -14.98 -8.55
C ILE A 239 8.68 -16.30 -7.91
N SER A 240 8.28 -16.29 -6.64
CA SER A 240 7.89 -17.53 -5.93
C SER A 240 6.74 -18.26 -6.62
N LYS A 241 5.79 -17.56 -7.24
CA LYS A 241 4.72 -18.15 -8.07
C LYS A 241 5.26 -18.77 -9.36
N LYS A 242 6.23 -18.13 -10.02
CA LYS A 242 6.88 -18.68 -11.23
C LYS A 242 7.73 -19.91 -10.91
N GLU A 243 8.55 -19.86 -9.87
CA GLU A 243 9.39 -20.97 -9.42
C GLU A 243 8.55 -22.20 -9.05
N LYS A 244 7.46 -22.01 -8.29
CA LYS A 244 6.51 -23.10 -8.01
C LYS A 244 5.94 -23.71 -9.28
N LYS A 245 5.62 -22.90 -10.29
CA LYS A 245 5.09 -23.40 -11.57
C LYS A 245 6.14 -24.16 -12.39
N GLN A 246 7.40 -23.70 -12.35
CA GLN A 246 8.53 -24.34 -13.04
C GLN A 246 9.01 -25.61 -12.34
N MET A 247 8.84 -25.75 -11.02
CA MET A 247 9.05 -27.02 -10.31
C MET A 247 8.18 -28.17 -10.86
N TYR A 248 7.05 -27.85 -11.51
CA TYR A 248 6.17 -28.81 -12.18
C TYR A 248 6.42 -28.93 -13.71
N ILE A 249 7.32 -28.13 -14.31
CA ILE A 249 7.60 -28.09 -15.75
C ILE A 249 9.13 -28.04 -15.97
N ARG A 250 9.72 -29.13 -16.48
CA ARG A 250 11.18 -29.28 -16.70
C ARG A 250 11.70 -28.52 -17.93
N ASP A 251 11.49 -27.21 -18.01
CA ASP A 251 12.10 -26.38 -19.05
C ASP A 251 13.12 -25.40 -18.47
N ASN A 252 14.30 -25.37 -19.11
CA ASN A 252 15.49 -24.57 -18.78
C ASN A 252 15.35 -23.08 -19.12
N ASP A 253 14.14 -22.55 -19.17
CA ASP A 253 13.91 -21.14 -19.52
C ASP A 253 14.43 -20.23 -18.40
N ILE A 254 15.24 -19.25 -18.79
CA ILE A 254 15.64 -18.11 -17.95
C ILE A 254 14.36 -17.46 -17.43
N ILE A 255 14.22 -17.30 -16.11
CA ILE A 255 13.07 -16.61 -15.51
C ILE A 255 13.13 -15.14 -15.94
N GLU A 256 12.47 -14.82 -17.04
CA GLU A 256 12.34 -13.44 -17.49
C GLU A 256 11.48 -12.70 -16.46
N THR A 257 12.08 -11.72 -15.80
CA THR A 257 11.44 -10.98 -14.71
C THR A 257 10.40 -10.04 -15.30
N VAL A 258 9.20 -10.00 -14.71
CA VAL A 258 8.11 -9.16 -15.23
C VAL A 258 8.50 -7.68 -15.07
N PRO A 259 8.40 -6.83 -16.10
CA PRO A 259 8.79 -5.43 -16.01
C PRO A 259 7.90 -4.68 -15.02
N ILE A 260 8.50 -3.79 -14.22
CA ILE A 260 7.81 -2.95 -13.23
C ILE A 260 7.80 -1.50 -13.72
N TYR A 261 6.63 -0.88 -13.72
CA TYR A 261 6.40 0.52 -14.02
C TYR A 261 5.89 1.24 -12.78
N LEU A 262 6.55 2.34 -12.41
CA LEU A 262 6.19 3.12 -11.23
C LEU A 262 5.35 4.33 -11.65
N VAL A 263 4.21 4.55 -11.00
CA VAL A 263 3.31 5.66 -11.31
C VAL A 263 2.96 6.37 -10.02
N GLY A 264 3.33 7.65 -9.93
CA GLY A 264 3.09 8.46 -8.75
C GLY A 264 2.15 9.62 -9.06
N TYR A 265 1.16 9.84 -8.20
CA TYR A 265 0.28 11.01 -8.27
C TYR A 265 0.63 12.03 -7.18
N SER A 266 0.87 13.29 -7.57
CA SER A 266 1.14 14.40 -6.64
C SER A 266 2.29 14.06 -5.67
N MET A 267 2.05 14.01 -4.36
CA MET A 267 3.06 13.57 -3.37
C MET A 267 3.63 12.17 -3.69
N GLY A 268 2.84 11.26 -4.26
CA GLY A 268 3.31 9.95 -4.69
C GLY A 268 4.40 9.99 -5.77
N ALA A 269 4.34 10.96 -6.68
CA ALA A 269 5.41 11.19 -7.66
C ALA A 269 6.71 11.65 -6.99
N ASN A 270 6.60 12.54 -5.99
CA ASN A 270 7.74 12.98 -5.19
C ASN A 270 8.38 11.81 -4.43
N ILE A 271 7.56 10.96 -3.79
CA ILE A 271 8.03 9.76 -3.09
C ILE A 271 8.80 8.84 -4.05
N ILE A 272 8.26 8.57 -5.24
CA ILE A 272 8.95 7.71 -6.23
C ILE A 272 10.25 8.36 -6.73
N LEU A 273 10.27 9.65 -7.04
CA LEU A 273 11.50 10.34 -7.44
C LEU A 273 12.57 10.31 -6.34
N ARG A 274 12.16 10.51 -5.09
CA ARG A 274 13.04 10.37 -3.93
C ARG A 274 13.53 8.93 -3.76
N ALA A 275 12.68 7.92 -3.99
CA ALA A 275 13.07 6.52 -4.01
C ALA A 275 14.15 6.27 -5.07
N LEU A 276 13.95 6.77 -6.30
CA LEU A 276 14.93 6.65 -7.37
C LEU A 276 16.28 7.31 -7.01
N GLN A 277 16.27 8.45 -6.33
CA GLN A 277 17.51 9.08 -5.81
C GLN A 277 18.25 8.19 -4.81
N LEU A 278 17.52 7.57 -3.88
CA LEU A 278 18.12 6.68 -2.87
C LEU A 278 18.62 5.37 -3.50
N LEU A 279 17.84 4.79 -4.42
CA LEU A 279 18.18 3.55 -5.09
C LEU A 279 19.37 3.69 -6.04
N ASN A 280 19.48 4.79 -6.76
CA ASN A 280 20.62 5.05 -7.65
C ASN A 280 21.92 5.33 -6.86
N LYS A 281 21.81 5.84 -5.63
CA LYS A 281 22.94 5.98 -4.70
C LYS A 281 23.37 4.68 -4.05
N SER A 282 22.47 3.70 -3.91
CA SER A 282 22.79 2.40 -3.36
C SER A 282 23.59 1.58 -4.38
N ASN A 283 24.67 0.93 -3.96
CA ASN A 283 25.48 0.06 -4.82
C ASN A 283 24.81 -1.29 -5.13
N ASP A 284 23.55 -1.46 -4.74
CA ASP A 284 22.84 -2.75 -4.77
C ASP A 284 22.17 -3.04 -6.12
N ASN A 285 22.28 -2.14 -7.10
CA ASN A 285 21.68 -2.26 -8.43
C ASN A 285 20.19 -2.66 -8.39
N LEU A 286 19.46 -2.19 -7.37
CA LEU A 286 18.10 -2.65 -7.09
C LEU A 286 17.13 -2.34 -8.24
N ILE A 287 17.35 -1.23 -8.96
CA ILE A 287 16.53 -0.83 -10.12
C ILE A 287 16.55 -1.91 -11.21
N SER A 288 17.74 -2.41 -11.57
CA SER A 288 17.86 -3.46 -12.58
C SER A 288 17.39 -4.82 -12.04
N LYS A 289 17.70 -5.13 -10.78
CA LYS A 289 17.24 -6.36 -10.12
C LYS A 289 15.72 -6.47 -10.07
N LEU A 290 15.03 -5.37 -9.76
CA LEU A 290 13.56 -5.31 -9.72
C LEU A 290 12.94 -5.12 -11.10
N ASN A 291 13.75 -5.03 -12.17
CA ASN A 291 13.33 -4.76 -13.53
C ASN A 291 12.41 -3.53 -13.66
N ILE A 292 12.78 -2.43 -13.00
CA ILE A 292 12.04 -1.16 -13.10
C ILE A 292 12.32 -0.53 -14.47
N LYS A 293 11.29 -0.46 -15.31
CA LYS A 293 11.39 -0.05 -16.72
C LYS A 293 11.01 1.39 -17.01
N ALA A 294 10.14 2.01 -16.21
CA ALA A 294 9.83 3.44 -16.35
C ALA A 294 9.21 4.03 -15.07
N PHE A 295 9.28 5.35 -14.97
CA PHE A 295 8.54 6.13 -14.00
C PHE A 295 7.61 7.14 -14.71
N ILE A 296 6.36 7.25 -14.22
CA ILE A 296 5.37 8.21 -14.69
C ILE A 296 4.93 9.09 -13.51
N SER A 297 5.14 10.39 -13.67
CA SER A 297 4.73 11.44 -12.72
C SER A 297 3.41 12.05 -13.18
N LEU A 298 2.34 11.86 -12.41
CA LEU A 298 1.04 12.47 -12.62
C LEU A 298 0.88 13.66 -11.66
N ALA A 299 0.77 14.88 -12.20
CA ALA A 299 0.64 16.10 -11.40
C ALA A 299 1.68 16.19 -10.26
N GLY A 300 2.92 15.80 -10.53
CA GLY A 300 3.90 15.48 -9.49
C GLY A 300 4.26 16.66 -8.56
N MET A 301 4.41 16.37 -7.27
CA MET A 301 4.76 17.36 -6.25
C MET A 301 6.25 17.72 -6.31
N ILE A 302 6.62 18.46 -7.34
CA ILE A 302 7.94 19.08 -7.51
C ILE A 302 8.01 20.45 -6.83
N SER A 303 6.86 21.12 -6.69
CA SER A 303 6.70 22.40 -6.03
C SER A 303 5.35 22.48 -5.29
N ILE A 304 5.21 23.48 -4.41
CA ILE A 304 3.95 23.78 -3.71
C ILE A 304 3.64 25.25 -3.95
N LYS A 305 2.67 25.52 -4.82
CA LYS A 305 2.37 26.86 -5.36
C LYS A 305 2.14 27.90 -4.27
N ASN A 306 1.42 27.54 -3.21
CA ASN A 306 1.10 28.44 -2.10
C ASN A 306 2.33 28.86 -1.25
N ILE A 307 3.43 28.12 -1.33
CA ILE A 307 4.68 28.41 -0.59
C ILE A 307 5.65 29.20 -1.49
N GLY A 308 5.46 29.10 -2.81
CA GLY A 308 6.29 29.75 -3.82
C GLY A 308 7.49 28.91 -4.22
N SER A 309 8.33 29.48 -5.08
CA SER A 309 9.51 28.80 -5.61
C SER A 309 10.52 28.48 -4.52
N ILE A 310 11.13 27.28 -4.61
CA ILE A 310 12.17 26.79 -3.69
C ILE A 310 13.39 27.71 -3.70
N ASP A 311 13.65 28.40 -4.83
CA ASP A 311 14.81 29.29 -4.95
C ASP A 311 14.59 30.66 -4.30
N SER A 312 13.34 30.97 -3.94
CA SER A 312 13.01 32.26 -3.33
C SER A 312 13.59 32.39 -1.91
N LEU A 313 14.02 33.62 -1.56
CA LEU A 313 14.48 33.95 -0.21
C LEU A 313 13.40 33.67 0.84
N LYS A 314 12.13 33.92 0.49
CA LYS A 314 10.97 33.64 1.36
C LYS A 314 10.87 32.15 1.70
N TYR A 315 11.06 31.26 0.73
CA TYR A 315 11.05 29.82 1.00
C TYR A 315 12.16 29.41 1.99
N LYS A 316 13.41 29.77 1.66
CA LYS A 316 14.61 29.30 2.38
C LYS A 316 14.77 29.91 3.76
N TYR A 317 14.45 31.20 3.93
CA TYR A 317 14.74 31.94 5.15
C TYR A 317 13.50 32.28 6.00
N LEU A 318 12.28 32.11 5.46
CA LEU A 318 11.05 32.35 6.22
C LEU A 318 10.24 31.06 6.41
N PHE A 319 9.72 30.48 5.33
CA PHE A 319 8.78 29.34 5.45
C PHE A 319 9.43 28.10 6.04
N LEU A 320 10.58 27.66 5.51
CA LEU A 320 11.24 26.42 5.95
C LEU A 320 11.73 26.49 7.41
N PRO A 321 12.40 27.58 7.89
CA PRO A 321 12.80 27.67 9.30
C PRO A 321 11.61 27.75 10.27
N ILE A 322 10.55 28.51 9.92
CA ILE A 322 9.36 28.64 10.77
C ILE A 322 8.64 27.30 10.92
N ILE A 323 8.36 26.62 9.80
CA ILE A 323 7.64 25.35 9.87
C ILE A 323 8.52 24.25 10.50
N LYS A 324 9.85 24.32 10.33
CA LYS A 324 10.80 23.48 11.07
C LYS A 324 10.63 23.68 12.57
N MET A 325 10.70 24.92 13.06
CA MET A 325 10.50 25.22 14.48
C MET A 325 9.16 24.71 15.00
N LEU A 326 8.06 24.97 14.27
CA LEU A 326 6.71 24.50 14.64
C LEU A 326 6.62 22.97 14.66
N SER A 327 7.37 22.27 13.82
CA SER A 327 7.40 20.80 13.82
C SER A 327 8.09 20.22 15.07
N TYR A 328 8.95 20.98 15.76
CA TYR A 328 9.55 20.56 17.03
C TYR A 328 8.72 20.99 18.24
N VAL A 329 8.21 22.22 18.25
CA VAL A 329 7.48 22.77 19.43
C VAL A 329 6.06 22.22 19.54
N CYS A 330 5.36 22.08 18.42
CA CYS A 330 3.97 21.58 18.40
C CYS A 330 3.74 20.64 17.20
N PRO A 331 4.45 19.50 17.13
CA PRO A 331 4.48 18.58 15.97
C PRO A 331 3.10 18.12 15.50
N THR A 332 2.17 17.93 16.43
CA THR A 332 0.83 17.37 16.20
C THR A 332 -0.24 18.44 15.96
N TYR A 333 0.08 19.71 16.19
CA TYR A 333 -0.83 20.82 15.94
C TYR A 333 -1.14 20.92 14.44
N ARG A 334 -2.40 21.24 14.11
CA ARG A 334 -2.90 21.31 12.74
C ARG A 334 -3.40 22.73 12.49
N LEU A 335 -2.72 23.45 11.60
CA LEU A 335 -3.17 24.77 11.19
C LEU A 335 -4.59 24.67 10.61
N ARG A 336 -5.49 25.55 11.06
CA ARG A 336 -6.89 25.55 10.65
C ARG A 336 -6.94 25.81 9.14
N LYS A 337 -7.46 24.83 8.40
CA LYS A 337 -7.56 24.92 6.94
C LYS A 337 -8.56 26.02 6.57
N LYS A 338 -8.12 27.07 5.88
CA LYS A 338 -9.04 27.86 5.06
C LYS A 338 -9.43 26.94 3.91
N HIS A 339 -10.70 26.54 3.82
CA HIS A 339 -11.19 25.67 2.75
C HIS A 339 -11.08 26.39 1.40
N SER A 340 -9.93 26.28 0.73
CA SER A 340 -9.84 26.48 -0.71
C SER A 340 -9.94 25.10 -1.34
N GLY A 341 -11.16 24.63 -1.57
CA GLY A 341 -11.39 23.45 -2.41
C GLY A 341 -10.90 23.68 -3.84
N PHE A 342 -10.92 22.65 -4.67
CA PHE A 342 -10.66 22.78 -6.10
C PHE A 342 -11.75 23.66 -6.72
N LYS A 343 -11.34 24.75 -7.39
CA LYS A 343 -12.28 25.75 -7.94
C LYS A 343 -12.64 25.50 -9.40
N ARG A 344 -11.73 24.89 -10.17
CA ARG A 344 -11.97 24.63 -11.60
C ARG A 344 -12.98 23.50 -11.79
N PHE A 345 -12.92 22.49 -10.92
CA PHE A 345 -13.84 21.35 -10.91
C PHE A 345 -14.40 21.11 -9.49
N PRO A 346 -15.36 21.93 -9.03
CA PRO A 346 -15.83 21.85 -7.65
C PRO A 346 -16.47 20.52 -7.24
N TYR A 347 -17.01 19.73 -8.17
CA TYR A 347 -17.55 18.39 -7.88
C TYR A 347 -16.52 17.46 -7.23
N ILE A 348 -15.23 17.69 -7.44
CA ILE A 348 -14.16 16.89 -6.82
C ILE A 348 -14.17 17.04 -5.31
N ASN A 349 -14.52 18.23 -4.80
CA ASN A 349 -14.67 18.45 -3.37
C ASN A 349 -15.80 17.60 -2.79
N ASP A 350 -16.91 17.43 -3.53
CA ASP A 350 -18.01 16.54 -3.13
C ASP A 350 -17.53 15.09 -3.05
N LEU A 351 -16.80 14.61 -4.07
CA LEU A 351 -16.21 13.27 -4.06
C LEU A 351 -15.27 13.06 -2.86
N MET A 352 -14.45 14.05 -2.53
CA MET A 352 -13.57 14.01 -1.35
C MET A 352 -14.37 14.03 -0.03
N ASN A 353 -15.53 14.69 -0.01
CA ASN A 353 -16.41 14.75 1.15
C ASN A 353 -17.15 13.44 1.38
N PHE A 354 -17.61 12.78 0.32
CA PHE A 354 -18.28 11.47 0.42
C PHE A 354 -17.35 10.35 0.89
N ASP A 355 -16.07 10.44 0.59
CA ASP A 355 -15.09 9.43 0.97
C ASP A 355 -14.87 9.37 2.50
N LYS A 356 -15.34 8.29 3.12
CA LYS A 356 -15.23 8.02 4.57
C LYS A 356 -13.78 7.75 5.01
N LEU A 357 -12.91 7.25 4.13
CA LEU A 357 -11.52 6.89 4.45
C LEU A 357 -10.58 8.11 4.43
N ARG A 358 -11.02 9.22 3.83
CA ARG A 358 -10.24 10.47 3.86
C ARG A 358 -10.34 11.15 5.21
N TYR A 359 -9.19 11.49 5.77
CA TYR A 359 -9.13 12.27 6.99
C TYR A 359 -9.57 13.72 6.73
N LYS A 360 -10.59 14.18 7.47
CA LYS A 360 -11.25 15.48 7.23
C LYS A 360 -10.51 16.69 7.81
N LYS A 361 -9.55 16.49 8.72
CA LYS A 361 -8.73 17.58 9.28
C LYS A 361 -7.44 17.78 8.46
N GLY A 362 -6.83 18.96 8.59
CA GLY A 362 -5.54 19.26 7.94
C GLY A 362 -4.39 18.38 8.43
N MET A 363 -3.25 18.40 7.73
CA MET A 363 -2.02 17.74 8.19
C MET A 363 -1.45 18.38 9.45
N THR A 364 -0.60 17.66 10.18
CA THR A 364 0.12 18.24 11.33
C THR A 364 1.29 19.12 10.87
N ASN A 365 1.78 19.99 11.76
CA ASN A 365 2.98 20.80 11.53
C ASN A 365 4.19 19.93 11.16
N LYS A 366 4.33 18.76 11.80
CA LYS A 366 5.38 17.79 11.45
C LYS A 366 5.28 17.30 10.01
N LEU A 367 4.10 16.85 9.56
CA LEU A 367 3.95 16.42 8.16
C LEU A 367 4.12 17.60 7.18
N ALA A 368 3.64 18.80 7.53
CA ALA A 368 3.86 19.99 6.71
C ALA A 368 5.35 20.30 6.52
N TYR A 369 6.14 20.25 7.60
CA TYR A 369 7.60 20.43 7.51
C TYR A 369 8.26 19.36 6.64
N GLU A 370 7.92 18.08 6.85
CA GLU A 370 8.51 16.97 6.08
C GLU A 370 8.17 17.05 4.58
N VAL A 371 6.95 17.46 4.21
CA VAL A 371 6.53 17.68 2.82
C VAL A 371 7.29 18.84 2.17
N ILE A 372 7.48 19.95 2.89
CA ILE A 372 8.24 21.11 2.37
C ILE A 372 9.73 20.75 2.25
N LYS A 373 10.28 20.05 3.26
CA LYS A 373 11.64 19.54 3.26
C LYS A 373 11.86 18.58 2.09
N SER A 374 10.92 17.69 1.77
CA SER A 374 11.08 16.70 0.69
C SER A 374 11.17 17.34 -0.69
N VAL A 375 10.37 18.38 -0.94
CA VAL A 375 10.42 19.18 -2.17
C VAL A 375 11.80 19.85 -2.34
N TYR A 376 12.34 20.43 -1.25
CA TYR A 376 13.68 21.00 -1.25
C TYR A 376 14.77 19.94 -1.51
N ILE A 377 14.70 18.80 -0.81
CA ILE A 377 15.65 17.70 -0.94
C ILE A 377 15.62 17.14 -2.37
N LEU A 378 14.43 16.91 -2.94
CA LEU A 378 14.26 16.41 -4.30
C LEU A 378 15.00 17.28 -5.31
N LYS A 379 14.83 18.61 -5.27
CA LYS A 379 15.53 19.54 -6.15
C LYS A 379 17.04 19.59 -5.87
N LYS A 380 17.45 19.61 -4.60
CA LYS A 380 18.87 19.65 -4.20
C LYS A 380 19.67 18.47 -4.74
N TYR A 381 19.04 17.29 -4.78
CA TYR A 381 19.66 16.03 -5.17
C TYR A 381 19.22 15.55 -6.56
N ILE A 382 18.80 16.47 -7.44
CA ILE A 382 18.28 16.12 -8.77
C ILE A 382 19.22 15.22 -9.59
N ASN A 383 20.53 15.41 -9.45
CA ASN A 383 21.56 14.61 -10.14
C ASN A 383 21.68 13.16 -9.63
N ASP A 384 21.06 12.85 -8.49
CA ASP A 384 21.03 11.49 -7.96
C ASP A 384 19.90 10.67 -8.61
N ILE A 385 18.99 11.27 -9.39
CA ILE A 385 17.97 10.53 -10.15
C ILE A 385 18.67 9.77 -11.28
N PRO A 386 18.38 8.47 -11.48
CA PRO A 386 19.02 7.66 -12.50
C PRO A 386 18.79 8.21 -13.91
N GLN A 387 19.85 8.23 -14.71
CA GLN A 387 19.85 8.80 -16.07
C GLN A 387 19.18 7.89 -17.09
N ASN A 388 19.14 6.58 -16.80
CA ASN A 388 18.75 5.51 -17.71
C ASN A 388 17.32 5.00 -17.49
N VAL A 389 16.66 5.38 -16.39
CA VAL A 389 15.24 5.05 -16.17
C VAL A 389 14.40 6.04 -17.00
N PRO A 390 13.58 5.59 -17.95
CA PRO A 390 12.66 6.45 -18.70
C PRO A 390 11.68 7.18 -17.78
N ILE A 391 11.49 8.49 -17.97
CA ILE A 391 10.59 9.30 -17.13
C ILE A 391 9.59 10.09 -17.96
N LEU A 392 8.30 9.89 -17.70
CA LEU A 392 7.24 10.72 -18.25
C LEU A 392 6.66 11.64 -17.18
N PHE A 393 6.62 12.94 -17.46
CA PHE A 393 5.86 13.92 -16.67
C PHE A 393 4.54 14.22 -17.37
N ILE A 394 3.41 13.95 -16.72
CA ILE A 394 2.08 14.39 -17.18
C ILE A 394 1.60 15.45 -16.21
N HIS A 395 1.49 16.70 -16.67
CA HIS A 395 1.21 17.83 -15.77
C HIS A 395 0.29 18.84 -16.43
N SER A 396 -0.64 19.41 -15.66
CA SER A 396 -1.52 20.47 -16.16
C SER A 396 -0.83 21.82 -16.19
N ARG A 397 -1.04 22.57 -17.27
CA ARG A 397 -0.65 23.98 -17.40
C ARG A 397 -1.31 24.87 -16.34
N HIS A 398 -2.48 24.46 -15.85
CA HIS A 398 -3.31 25.23 -14.91
C HIS A 398 -3.38 24.64 -13.50
N ASP A 399 -2.46 23.72 -13.16
CA ASP A 399 -2.40 23.12 -11.83
C ASP A 399 -2.34 24.19 -10.71
N SER A 400 -3.33 24.13 -9.82
CA SER A 400 -3.53 25.06 -8.71
C SER A 400 -2.72 24.72 -7.46
N VAL A 401 -2.11 23.53 -7.39
CA VAL A 401 -1.37 23.02 -6.22
C VAL A 401 0.14 22.95 -6.52
N CYS A 402 0.52 22.36 -7.64
CA CYS A 402 1.90 22.12 -8.05
C CYS A 402 2.17 22.89 -9.35
N ALA A 403 2.97 23.96 -9.28
CA ALA A 403 3.13 24.89 -10.40
C ALA A 403 3.81 24.23 -11.61
N TYR A 404 3.19 24.38 -12.79
CA TYR A 404 3.69 23.82 -14.06
C TYR A 404 5.10 24.33 -14.39
N GLU A 405 5.38 25.61 -14.17
CA GLU A 405 6.66 26.24 -14.50
C GLU A 405 7.81 25.62 -13.70
N GLU A 406 7.57 25.25 -12.44
CA GLU A 406 8.55 24.58 -11.59
C GLU A 406 8.80 23.13 -12.04
N VAL A 407 7.75 22.44 -12.52
CA VAL A 407 7.89 21.09 -13.11
C VAL A 407 8.66 21.16 -14.42
N LEU A 408 8.39 22.15 -15.28
CA LEU A 408 9.13 22.36 -16.53
C LEU A 408 10.60 22.70 -16.27
N SER A 409 10.87 23.56 -15.27
CA SER A 409 12.24 23.88 -14.83
C SER A 409 12.96 22.63 -14.32
N PHE A 410 12.30 21.83 -13.47
CA PHE A 410 12.85 20.57 -12.99
C PHE A 410 13.13 19.59 -14.13
N TYR A 411 12.17 19.43 -15.05
CA TYR A 411 12.31 18.61 -16.25
C TYR A 411 13.54 19.03 -17.07
N ASN A 412 13.72 20.33 -17.33
CA ASN A 412 14.85 20.83 -18.11
C ASN A 412 16.20 20.56 -17.42
N ASN A 413 16.27 20.75 -16.10
CA ASN A 413 17.48 20.56 -15.30
C ASN A 413 17.82 19.09 -14.99
N LEU A 414 16.85 18.17 -15.15
CA LEU A 414 17.06 16.76 -14.87
C LEU A 414 17.99 16.13 -15.92
N TYR A 415 19.15 15.63 -15.52
CA TYR A 415 20.04 14.91 -16.43
C TYR A 415 19.56 13.47 -16.65
N ASN A 416 18.72 13.27 -17.66
CA ASN A 416 18.15 11.97 -18.04
C ASN A 416 17.96 11.94 -19.56
N THR A 417 18.39 10.86 -20.22
CA THR A 417 18.44 10.75 -21.67
C THR A 417 17.12 10.30 -22.30
N ASN A 418 16.18 9.80 -21.50
CA ASN A 418 14.88 9.31 -21.96
C ASN A 418 13.75 9.87 -21.09
N LYS A 419 13.53 11.17 -21.22
CA LYS A 419 12.46 11.89 -20.51
C LYS A 419 11.51 12.57 -21.48
N GLU A 420 10.23 12.66 -21.10
CA GLU A 420 9.21 13.41 -21.83
C GLU A 420 8.33 14.21 -20.85
N ILE A 421 7.83 15.37 -21.27
CA ILE A 421 6.78 16.11 -20.59
C ILE A 421 5.55 16.22 -21.51
N TYR A 422 4.39 15.84 -20.99
CA TYR A 422 3.09 15.93 -21.65
C TYR A 422 2.20 16.91 -20.88
N THR A 423 1.85 18.00 -21.56
CA THR A 423 1.10 19.12 -20.97
C THR A 423 -0.39 18.93 -21.18
N LEU A 424 -1.15 19.01 -20.08
CA LEU A 424 -2.61 18.98 -20.10
C LEU A 424 -3.13 20.42 -20.05
N GLU A 425 -3.91 20.83 -21.07
CA GLU A 425 -4.39 22.22 -21.17
C GLU A 425 -5.73 22.44 -20.46
N ASN A 426 -6.57 21.40 -20.33
CA ASN A 426 -7.94 21.56 -19.83
C ASN A 426 -8.15 21.14 -18.37
N MET A 427 -7.10 20.68 -17.68
CA MET A 427 -7.15 20.11 -16.34
C MET A 427 -6.64 21.07 -15.25
N ASP A 428 -6.87 20.76 -13.97
CA ASP A 428 -6.27 21.35 -12.78
C ASP A 428 -5.31 20.30 -12.14
N HIS A 429 -5.42 19.99 -10.85
CA HIS A 429 -4.46 19.15 -10.14
C HIS A 429 -4.87 17.67 -10.05
N VAL A 430 -6.17 17.35 -10.09
CA VAL A 430 -6.69 16.00 -9.82
C VAL A 430 -6.87 15.25 -11.13
N VAL A 431 -5.77 15.13 -11.87
CA VAL A 431 -5.71 14.59 -13.25
C VAL A 431 -6.34 13.21 -13.42
N THR A 432 -6.47 12.42 -12.36
CA THR A 432 -7.08 11.08 -12.42
C THR A 432 -8.61 11.11 -12.36
N LEU A 433 -9.23 12.20 -11.87
CA LEU A 433 -10.68 12.31 -11.63
C LEU A 433 -11.36 13.43 -12.40
N GLU A 434 -10.57 14.35 -12.94
CA GLU A 434 -11.05 15.47 -13.75
C GLU A 434 -11.62 15.00 -15.09
N PRO A 435 -12.43 15.83 -15.78
CA PRO A 435 -12.92 15.51 -17.11
C PRO A 435 -11.75 15.26 -18.06
N GLU A 436 -11.96 14.36 -19.03
CA GLU A 436 -10.93 13.97 -20.01
C GLU A 436 -9.71 13.24 -19.42
N ASN A 437 -9.75 12.77 -18.15
CA ASN A 437 -8.63 12.05 -17.50
C ASN A 437 -8.07 10.88 -18.34
N GLU A 438 -8.90 10.29 -19.19
CA GLU A 438 -8.53 9.27 -20.16
C GLU A 438 -7.37 9.67 -21.08
N GLN A 439 -7.19 10.96 -21.38
CA GLN A 439 -6.04 11.44 -22.16
C GLN A 439 -4.70 11.19 -21.45
N ALA A 440 -4.67 11.41 -20.12
CA ALA A 440 -3.48 11.18 -19.30
C ALA A 440 -3.19 9.68 -19.19
N LEU A 441 -4.23 8.86 -18.97
CA LEU A 441 -4.12 7.40 -18.94
C LEU A 441 -3.64 6.83 -20.28
N ASN A 442 -4.22 7.26 -21.40
CA ASN A 442 -3.81 6.82 -22.72
C ASN A 442 -2.35 7.20 -23.01
N LYS A 443 -1.94 8.44 -22.70
CA LYS A 443 -0.54 8.87 -22.86
C LYS A 443 0.42 8.02 -22.01
N MET A 444 0.05 7.73 -20.76
CA MET A 444 0.82 6.84 -19.89
C MET A 444 0.97 5.44 -20.50
N LEU A 445 -0.12 4.85 -21.00
CA LEU A 445 -0.07 3.53 -21.65
C LEU A 445 0.80 3.53 -22.92
N THR A 446 0.71 4.56 -23.76
CA THR A 446 1.59 4.71 -24.93
C THR A 446 3.06 4.80 -24.51
N TRP A 447 3.38 5.50 -23.43
CA TRP A 447 4.74 5.59 -22.92
C TRP A 447 5.24 4.25 -22.37
N ILE A 448 4.42 3.55 -21.58
CA ILE A 448 4.75 2.22 -21.04
C ILE A 448 5.11 1.26 -22.18
N LYS A 449 4.29 1.20 -23.25
CA LYS A 449 4.56 0.37 -24.43
C LYS A 449 5.85 0.72 -25.19
N LYS A 450 6.31 1.96 -25.10
CA LYS A 450 7.61 2.38 -25.68
C LYS A 450 8.80 1.90 -24.84
N CYS A 451 8.57 1.57 -23.57
CA CYS A 451 9.58 1.17 -22.59
C CYS A 451 9.55 -0.34 -22.28
N GLU A 452 8.60 -1.08 -22.84
CA GLU A 452 8.68 -2.55 -23.02
C GLU A 452 9.88 -2.89 -23.90
#